data_AF-A0A7G2M5Q1-F1
#
_entry.id   AF-A0A7G2M5Q1-F1
#
_cell.length_a   1.000
_cell.length_b   1.000
_cell.length_c   1.000
_cell.angle_alpha   90.00
_cell.angle_beta   90.00
_cell.angle_gamma   90.00
#
_symmetry.space_group_name_H-M   'P 1'
#
loop_
_entity.id
_entity.type
_entity.pdbx_description
1 polymer ?
#
loop_
_entity_poly.entity_id
_entity_poly.type
_entity_poly.pdbx_seq_one_letter_code
_entity_poly.pdbx_strand_id
1 'polypeptide(L)'
;MKKHLLYLCLLLSGLFVACGEDDNDNKIYQLQGTWTVQNKAVKVWPREGGQTEALALEDSLLQYTFLEENSEIIFHNDSISLTISYMGFTQPGTYACSLRKNILNIVPPDNLPLILEGTVNLNSPILEFTFTTESYMTILQLLHPSFYDRILSANVSYILQRNE
;
A
#
# COMPACT_ATOMS: atom_id res chain seq x y z
N MET A 1 23.36 -62.61 -24.57
CA MET A 1 24.49 -61.93 -23.88
C MET A 1 24.39 -60.43 -24.18
N LYS A 2 24.85 -59.65 -23.21
CA LYS A 2 24.65 -58.20 -22.93
C LYS A 2 25.33 -57.23 -23.91
N LYS A 3 24.79 -55.98 -23.92
CA LYS A 3 25.36 -54.66 -24.29
C LYS A 3 25.40 -54.34 -25.80
N HIS A 4 24.85 -53.24 -26.32
CA HIS A 4 24.88 -51.88 -25.78
C HIS A 4 23.54 -51.12 -25.91
N LEU A 5 23.06 -50.73 -24.73
CA LEU A 5 22.15 -49.64 -24.42
C LEU A 5 22.94 -48.31 -24.47
N LEU A 6 22.22 -47.20 -24.62
CA LEU A 6 22.66 -45.79 -24.67
C LEU A 6 23.17 -45.30 -26.04
N TYR A 7 22.29 -44.65 -26.80
CA TYR A 7 22.38 -43.20 -27.11
C TYR A 7 21.03 -42.73 -27.71
N LEU A 8 19.94 -43.09 -27.01
CA LEU A 8 18.62 -42.50 -27.18
C LEU A 8 18.55 -41.25 -26.28
N CYS A 9 17.90 -40.19 -26.76
CA CYS A 9 17.31 -39.08 -25.97
C CYS A 9 18.08 -37.78 -25.65
N LEU A 10 19.09 -37.31 -26.39
CA LEU A 10 19.77 -36.04 -25.99
C LEU A 10 19.88 -34.89 -27.00
N LEU A 11 19.09 -34.83 -28.08
CA LEU A 11 19.17 -33.70 -29.02
C LEU A 11 17.82 -33.06 -29.41
N LEU A 12 16.74 -33.30 -28.66
CA LEU A 12 15.40 -32.82 -29.02
C LEU A 12 14.66 -32.01 -27.93
N SER A 13 15.38 -31.33 -27.04
CA SER A 13 14.77 -30.46 -26.03
C SER A 13 15.71 -29.31 -25.67
N GLY A 14 15.59 -28.18 -26.37
CA GLY A 14 16.47 -27.04 -26.09
C GLY A 14 15.96 -25.66 -26.50
N LEU A 15 14.77 -25.55 -27.09
CA LEU A 15 14.15 -24.25 -27.37
C LEU A 15 12.65 -24.31 -27.06
N PHE A 16 12.32 -24.69 -25.82
CA PHE A 16 11.24 -23.95 -25.16
C PHE A 16 11.85 -22.59 -24.83
N VAL A 17 11.70 -21.63 -25.75
CA VAL A 17 11.61 -20.24 -25.33
C VAL A 17 10.38 -20.21 -24.45
N ALA A 18 10.59 -20.41 -23.15
CA ALA A 18 9.66 -19.90 -22.17
C ALA A 18 9.67 -18.39 -22.40
N CYS A 19 8.76 -17.91 -23.25
CA CYS A 19 8.16 -16.61 -23.03
C CYS A 19 7.60 -16.69 -21.62
N GLY A 20 8.43 -16.32 -20.65
CA GLY A 20 7.93 -15.95 -19.33
C GLY A 20 7.06 -14.74 -19.59
N GLU A 21 5.75 -14.98 -19.69
CA GLU A 21 4.76 -13.93 -19.45
C GLU A 21 4.94 -13.51 -18.00
N ASP A 22 5.90 -12.61 -17.79
CA ASP A 22 6.13 -11.85 -16.56
C ASP A 22 5.07 -10.74 -16.43
N ASP A 23 3.80 -11.09 -16.66
CA ASP A 23 2.71 -10.11 -16.87
C ASP A 23 1.49 -10.35 -15.96
N ASN A 24 1.61 -11.23 -14.95
CA ASN A 24 0.62 -11.36 -13.88
C ASN A 24 1.22 -11.05 -12.50
N ASP A 25 1.86 -9.89 -12.40
CA ASP A 25 2.47 -9.36 -11.17
C ASP A 25 1.43 -8.86 -10.14
N ASN A 26 0.13 -9.00 -10.43
CA ASN A 26 -0.94 -8.57 -9.52
C ASN A 26 -1.16 -9.59 -8.40
N LYS A 27 -0.59 -9.31 -7.22
CA LYS A 27 -0.62 -10.22 -6.06
C LYS A 27 -1.73 -9.89 -5.05
N ILE A 28 -2.72 -9.09 -5.44
CA ILE A 28 -3.80 -8.62 -4.56
C ILE A 28 -4.59 -9.77 -3.92
N TYR A 29 -4.65 -10.95 -4.57
CA TYR A 29 -5.27 -12.15 -4.00
C TYR A 29 -4.69 -12.55 -2.63
N GLN A 30 -3.43 -12.20 -2.34
CA GLN A 30 -2.79 -12.46 -1.05
C GLN A 30 -3.36 -11.62 0.09
N LEU A 31 -3.96 -10.47 -0.25
CA LEU A 31 -4.57 -9.54 0.69
C LEU A 31 -6.07 -9.81 0.90
N GLN A 32 -6.70 -10.72 0.17
CA GLN A 32 -8.15 -10.97 0.27
C GLN A 32 -8.62 -11.19 1.71
N GLY A 33 -9.81 -10.66 2.00
CA GLY A 33 -10.47 -10.77 3.29
C GLY A 33 -10.56 -9.44 4.02
N THR A 34 -11.03 -9.52 5.27
CA THR A 34 -11.23 -8.36 6.14
C THR A 34 -10.02 -8.13 7.02
N TRP A 35 -9.63 -6.86 7.15
CA TRP A 35 -8.52 -6.40 7.95
C TRP A 35 -8.96 -5.24 8.83
N THR A 36 -8.51 -5.24 10.07
CA THR A 36 -8.77 -4.15 11.01
C THR A 36 -7.50 -3.35 11.22
N VAL A 37 -7.56 -2.02 11.07
CA VAL A 37 -6.44 -1.11 11.37
C VAL A 37 -6.20 -1.12 12.88
N GLN A 38 -5.06 -1.64 13.32
CA GLN A 38 -4.69 -1.75 14.73
C GLN A 38 -3.92 -0.53 15.23
N ASN A 39 -3.09 0.05 14.38
CA ASN A 39 -2.21 1.16 14.75
C ASN A 39 -1.83 1.98 13.53
N LYS A 40 -1.48 3.25 13.76
CA LYS A 40 -0.92 4.17 12.78
C LYS A 40 0.33 4.84 13.34
N ALA A 41 1.31 5.06 12.48
CA ALA A 41 2.54 5.76 12.82
C ALA A 41 2.83 6.80 11.74
N VAL A 42 3.16 8.01 12.17
CA VAL A 42 3.58 9.10 11.28
C VAL A 42 5.05 9.37 11.50
N LYS A 43 5.78 9.59 10.41
CA LYS A 43 7.16 10.06 10.44
C LYS A 43 7.28 11.35 9.67
N VAL A 44 7.96 12.33 10.26
CA VAL A 44 8.09 13.68 9.69
C VAL A 44 9.54 14.04 9.43
N TRP A 45 9.77 14.68 8.29
CA TRP A 45 10.99 15.41 7.98
C TRP A 45 10.67 16.91 7.95
N PRO A 46 10.98 17.65 9.03
CA PRO A 46 10.69 19.09 9.09
C PRO A 46 11.63 19.88 8.17
N ARG A 47 11.21 21.09 7.80
CA ARG A 47 12.10 22.04 7.11
C ARG A 47 13.19 22.56 8.07
N GLU A 48 14.24 23.17 7.51
CA GLU A 48 15.32 23.75 8.31
C GLU A 48 14.78 24.68 9.42
N GLY A 49 15.30 24.52 10.64
CA GLY A 49 14.82 25.22 11.84
C GLY A 49 13.71 24.51 12.63
N GLY A 50 13.04 23.50 12.07
CA GLY A 50 11.94 22.77 12.71
C GLY A 50 12.29 21.46 13.40
N GLN A 51 13.58 21.06 13.47
CA GLN A 51 13.96 19.74 13.98
C GLN A 51 13.61 19.51 15.46
N THR A 52 13.61 20.56 16.28
CA THR A 52 13.19 20.49 17.68
C THR A 52 11.70 20.23 17.86
N GLU A 53 10.90 20.33 16.79
CA GLU A 53 9.45 20.15 16.80
C GLU A 53 9.01 18.84 16.12
N ALA A 54 9.94 18.00 15.66
CA ALA A 54 9.61 16.82 14.84
C ALA A 54 8.59 15.88 15.53
N LEU A 55 8.81 15.54 16.80
CA LEU A 55 7.88 14.70 17.57
C LEU A 55 6.51 15.36 17.77
N ALA A 56 6.48 16.66 18.06
CA ALA A 56 5.23 17.39 18.23
C ALA A 56 4.45 17.51 16.91
N LEU A 57 5.15 17.58 15.77
CA LEU A 57 4.56 17.54 14.44
C LEU A 57 4.03 16.14 14.13
N GLU A 58 4.78 15.08 14.43
CA GLU A 58 4.31 13.68 14.28
C GLU A 58 3.01 13.45 15.05
N ASP A 59 2.98 13.83 16.33
CA ASP A 59 1.79 13.73 17.19
C ASP A 59 0.60 14.52 16.63
N SER A 60 0.85 15.74 16.14
CA SER A 60 -0.19 16.56 15.53
C SER A 60 -0.73 15.95 14.25
N LEU A 61 0.10 15.29 13.45
CA LEU A 61 -0.28 14.70 12.17
C LEU A 61 -1.01 13.37 12.30
N LEU A 62 -0.94 12.68 13.44
CA LEU A 62 -1.74 11.47 13.70
C LEU A 62 -3.26 11.72 13.64
N GLN A 63 -3.69 12.97 13.80
CA GLN A 63 -5.09 13.40 13.65
C GLN A 63 -5.50 13.60 12.18
N TYR A 64 -4.56 13.57 11.23
CA TYR A 64 -4.77 13.86 9.82
C TYR A 64 -4.36 12.68 8.94
N THR A 65 -4.79 11.48 9.32
CA THR A 65 -4.50 10.24 8.60
C THR A 65 -5.69 9.80 7.75
N PHE A 66 -5.42 9.08 6.66
CA PHE A 66 -6.44 8.64 5.72
C PHE A 66 -7.31 7.48 6.24
N LEU A 67 -6.70 6.56 6.99
CA LEU A 67 -7.37 5.43 7.63
C LEU A 67 -7.41 5.65 9.14
N GLU A 68 -8.55 5.33 9.75
CA GLU A 68 -8.73 5.42 11.20
C GLU A 68 -8.45 4.10 11.90
N GLU A 69 -7.99 4.16 13.14
CA GLU A 69 -7.84 2.97 13.98
C GLU A 69 -9.21 2.30 14.22
N ASN A 70 -9.21 0.98 14.28
CA ASN A 70 -10.38 0.11 14.36
C ASN A 70 -11.32 0.17 13.14
N SER A 71 -10.96 0.88 12.07
CA SER A 71 -11.68 0.79 10.81
C SER A 71 -11.40 -0.55 10.11
N GLU A 72 -12.43 -1.09 9.48
CA GLU A 72 -12.32 -2.30 8.67
C GLU A 72 -12.04 -1.96 7.20
N ILE A 73 -11.16 -2.76 6.61
CA ILE A 73 -10.76 -2.70 5.21
C ILE A 73 -10.96 -4.09 4.63
N ILE A 74 -11.69 -4.18 3.52
CA ILE A 74 -11.99 -5.46 2.87
C ILE A 74 -11.35 -5.46 1.50
N PHE A 75 -10.38 -6.36 1.29
CA PHE A 75 -9.76 -6.56 -0.02
C PHE A 75 -10.51 -7.62 -0.82
N HIS A 76 -10.82 -7.27 -2.06
CA HIS A 76 -11.39 -8.15 -3.10
C HIS A 76 -10.33 -8.40 -4.19
N ASN A 77 -10.74 -9.03 -5.30
CA ASN A 77 -9.83 -9.37 -6.41
C ASN A 77 -9.23 -8.17 -7.14
N ASP A 78 -9.98 -7.07 -7.23
CA ASP A 78 -9.61 -5.89 -8.02
C ASP A 78 -10.07 -4.58 -7.36
N SER A 79 -10.56 -4.68 -6.13
CA SER A 79 -11.14 -3.58 -5.41
C SER A 79 -10.94 -3.70 -3.91
N ILE A 80 -11.06 -2.56 -3.23
CA ILE A 80 -10.91 -2.42 -1.80
C ILE A 80 -12.12 -1.66 -1.26
N SER A 81 -12.80 -2.23 -0.28
CA SER A 81 -13.83 -1.53 0.48
C SER A 81 -13.20 -0.90 1.72
N LEU A 82 -13.34 0.41 1.86
CA LEU A 82 -12.85 1.16 3.00
C LEU A 82 -13.69 2.43 3.20
N THR A 83 -13.52 3.06 4.35
CA THR A 83 -14.10 4.38 4.63
C THR A 83 -13.04 5.45 4.43
N ILE A 84 -13.28 6.37 3.49
CA ILE A 84 -12.43 7.55 3.31
C ILE A 84 -12.96 8.66 4.23
N SER A 85 -12.08 9.20 5.08
CA SER A 85 -12.36 10.38 5.90
C SER A 85 -11.57 11.58 5.38
N TYR A 86 -12.29 12.63 4.97
CA TYR A 86 -11.70 13.83 4.34
C TYR A 86 -12.48 15.10 4.68
N MET A 87 -11.83 16.15 5.23
CA MET A 87 -12.45 17.46 5.55
C MET A 87 -13.80 17.38 6.32
N GLY A 88 -13.94 16.42 7.24
CA GLY A 88 -15.18 16.20 7.99
C GLY A 88 -16.27 15.46 7.20
N PHE A 89 -15.98 15.01 5.98
CA PHE A 89 -16.78 14.10 5.21
C PHE A 89 -16.24 12.67 5.37
N THR A 90 -17.13 11.72 5.66
CA THR A 90 -16.79 10.31 5.84
C THR A 90 -17.64 9.51 4.88
N GLN A 91 -17.02 8.84 3.91
CA GLN A 91 -17.71 8.06 2.90
C GLN A 91 -17.18 6.63 2.83
N PRO A 92 -18.01 5.63 3.17
CA PRO A 92 -17.72 4.26 2.81
C PRO A 92 -17.83 4.09 1.29
N GLY A 93 -16.91 3.34 0.70
CA GLY A 93 -16.93 3.05 -0.72
C GLY A 93 -16.10 1.84 -1.07
N THR A 94 -16.27 1.37 -2.31
CA THR A 94 -15.44 0.34 -2.92
C THR A 94 -14.69 0.97 -4.08
N TYR A 95 -13.37 0.90 -4.00
CA TYR A 95 -12.46 1.57 -4.93
C TYR A 95 -11.67 0.52 -5.70
N ALA A 96 -11.43 0.75 -6.98
CA ALA A 96 -10.55 -0.12 -7.75
C ALA A 96 -9.13 -0.08 -7.15
N CYS A 97 -8.47 -1.22 -7.04
CA CYS A 97 -7.09 -1.28 -6.58
C CYS A 97 -6.28 -2.34 -7.30
N SER A 98 -4.95 -2.20 -7.26
CA SER A 98 -4.03 -3.18 -7.80
C SER A 98 -2.77 -3.26 -6.94
N LEU A 99 -2.16 -4.45 -6.86
CA LEU A 99 -0.94 -4.66 -6.09
C LEU A 99 0.16 -5.20 -7.01
N ARG A 100 1.14 -4.38 -7.38
CA ARG A 100 2.27 -4.80 -8.22
C ARG A 100 3.58 -4.58 -7.49
N LYS A 101 4.44 -5.60 -7.42
CA LYS A 101 5.76 -5.51 -6.76
C LYS A 101 5.70 -4.89 -5.35
N ASN A 102 4.70 -5.30 -4.57
CA ASN A 102 4.41 -4.79 -3.22
C ASN A 102 3.94 -3.32 -3.15
N ILE A 103 3.60 -2.70 -4.28
CA ILE A 103 3.01 -1.36 -4.31
C ILE A 103 1.51 -1.52 -4.55
N LEU A 104 0.72 -1.14 -3.54
CA LEU A 104 -0.73 -1.04 -3.62
C LEU A 104 -1.08 0.34 -4.17
N ASN A 105 -1.79 0.35 -5.29
CA ASN A 105 -2.39 1.56 -5.85
C ASN A 105 -3.91 1.47 -5.72
N ILE A 106 -4.54 2.50 -5.15
CA ILE A 106 -5.98 2.63 -4.97
C ILE A 106 -6.45 3.79 -5.84
N VAL A 107 -7.44 3.56 -6.69
CA VAL A 107 -8.02 4.61 -7.52
C VAL A 107 -8.98 5.44 -6.68
N PRO A 108 -8.70 6.72 -6.40
CA PRO A 108 -9.64 7.57 -5.67
C PRO A 108 -10.87 7.90 -6.53
N PRO A 109 -11.95 8.39 -5.92
CA PRO A 109 -13.05 9.03 -6.65
C PRO A 109 -12.56 10.09 -7.66
N ASP A 110 -13.16 10.14 -8.86
CA ASP A 110 -12.78 11.04 -9.96
C ASP A 110 -12.75 12.54 -9.60
N ASN A 111 -13.41 12.93 -8.52
CA ASN A 111 -13.51 14.30 -8.03
C ASN A 111 -12.43 14.68 -6.99
N LEU A 112 -11.54 13.76 -6.61
CA LEU A 112 -10.49 14.01 -5.64
C LEU A 112 -9.10 13.96 -6.30
N PRO A 113 -8.30 15.04 -6.23
CA PRO A 113 -6.95 15.08 -6.77
C PRO A 113 -5.97 14.37 -5.82
N LEU A 114 -6.29 13.13 -5.45
CA LEU A 114 -5.52 12.31 -4.53
C LEU A 114 -4.65 11.33 -5.29
N ILE A 115 -3.49 11.04 -4.72
CA ILE A 115 -2.69 9.87 -5.08
C ILE A 115 -2.76 8.94 -3.87
N LEU A 116 -3.21 7.70 -4.07
CA LEU A 116 -3.34 6.71 -3.01
C LEU A 116 -2.49 5.49 -3.36
N GLU A 117 -1.18 5.67 -3.19
CA GLU A 117 -0.18 4.64 -3.46
C GLU A 117 0.67 4.37 -2.21
N GLY A 118 0.95 3.11 -1.92
CA GLY A 118 1.81 2.74 -0.80
C GLY A 118 2.42 1.36 -0.91
N THR A 119 3.46 1.12 -0.11
CA THR A 119 4.11 -0.17 -0.01
C THR A 119 3.38 -1.08 0.97
N VAL A 120 3.27 -2.35 0.60
CA VAL A 120 2.66 -3.44 1.35
C VAL A 120 3.76 -4.41 1.79
N ASN A 121 3.86 -4.64 3.09
CA ASN A 121 4.69 -5.68 3.67
C ASN A 121 3.77 -6.67 4.41
N LEU A 122 3.53 -7.82 3.77
CA LEU A 122 2.63 -8.85 4.27
C LEU A 122 3.39 -9.89 5.09
N ASN A 123 3.12 -9.94 6.39
CA ASN A 123 3.56 -10.97 7.32
C ASN A 123 2.33 -11.58 8.02
N SER A 124 1.52 -12.31 7.25
CA SER A 124 0.21 -12.82 7.68
C SER A 124 0.26 -13.43 9.09
N PRO A 125 -0.64 -13.04 10.01
CA PRO A 125 -1.87 -12.30 9.75
C PRO A 125 -1.73 -10.77 9.86
N ILE A 126 -0.51 -10.24 9.88
CA ILE A 126 -0.21 -8.81 9.92
C ILE A 126 0.10 -8.28 8.51
N LEU A 127 -0.46 -7.12 8.20
CA LEU A 127 -0.14 -6.34 7.02
C LEU A 127 0.35 -4.97 7.46
N GLU A 128 1.56 -4.61 7.07
CA GLU A 128 2.05 -3.24 7.18
C GLU A 128 1.84 -2.53 5.84
N PHE A 129 1.11 -1.43 5.86
CA PHE A 129 0.85 -0.58 4.69
C PHE A 129 1.40 0.81 4.95
N THR A 130 2.27 1.30 4.08
CA THR A 130 2.88 2.64 4.21
C THR A 130 2.61 3.44 2.95
N PHE A 131 1.90 4.56 3.06
CA PHE A 131 1.73 5.47 1.93
C PHE A 131 3.09 5.99 1.46
N THR A 132 3.24 6.16 0.15
CA THR A 132 4.37 6.92 -0.39
C THR A 132 4.35 8.34 0.15
N THR A 133 5.53 8.96 0.22
CA THR A 133 5.65 10.36 0.65
C THR A 133 4.74 11.28 -0.18
N GLU A 134 4.68 11.07 -1.50
CA GLU A 134 3.83 11.85 -2.39
C GLU A 134 2.33 11.68 -2.07
N SER A 135 1.87 10.45 -1.87
CA SER A 135 0.48 10.17 -1.51
C SER A 135 0.11 10.87 -0.20
N TYR A 136 0.92 10.70 0.85
CA TYR A 136 0.61 11.29 2.15
C TYR A 136 0.71 12.81 2.14
N MET A 137 1.68 13.39 1.44
CA MET A 137 1.78 14.84 1.30
C MET A 137 0.57 15.42 0.54
N THR A 138 0.05 14.73 -0.46
CA THR A 138 -1.19 15.14 -1.17
C THR A 138 -2.40 15.10 -0.25
N ILE A 139 -2.53 14.05 0.58
CA ILE A 139 -3.56 13.95 1.61
C ILE A 139 -3.48 15.12 2.60
N LEU A 140 -2.27 15.41 3.12
CA LEU A 140 -2.05 16.51 4.07
C LEU A 140 -2.35 17.89 3.47
N GLN A 141 -2.00 18.12 2.20
CA GLN A 141 -2.30 19.38 1.51
C GLN A 141 -3.80 19.63 1.43
N LEU A 142 -4.61 18.59 1.21
CA LEU A 142 -6.06 18.74 1.13
C LEU A 142 -6.71 18.84 2.52
N LEU A 143 -6.23 18.10 3.51
CA LEU A 143 -6.80 18.11 4.86
C LEU A 143 -6.42 19.36 5.66
N HIS A 144 -5.16 19.80 5.55
CA HIS A 144 -4.64 20.85 6.41
C HIS A 144 -3.41 21.56 5.79
N PRO A 145 -3.63 22.54 4.90
CA PRO A 145 -2.57 23.21 4.14
C PRO A 145 -1.46 23.82 5.00
N SER A 146 -1.75 24.22 6.24
CA SER A 146 -0.81 24.94 7.10
C SER A 146 0.41 24.14 7.53
N PHE A 147 0.42 22.81 7.36
CA PHE A 147 1.62 22.02 7.64
C PHE A 147 2.67 22.19 6.55
N TYR A 148 2.29 22.55 5.32
CA TYR A 148 3.20 22.58 4.16
C TYR A 148 4.41 23.53 4.34
N ASP A 149 4.22 24.61 5.10
CA ASP A 149 5.28 25.58 5.40
C ASP A 149 6.25 25.07 6.48
N ARG A 150 5.87 24.04 7.25
CA ARG A 150 6.62 23.50 8.39
C ARG A 150 7.33 22.18 8.08
N ILE A 151 6.75 21.37 7.20
CA ILE A 151 7.27 20.04 6.84
C ILE A 151 7.79 19.99 5.40
N LEU A 152 8.96 19.38 5.24
CA LEU A 152 9.54 19.08 3.93
C LEU A 152 8.85 17.85 3.33
N SER A 153 8.67 16.82 4.14
CA SER A 153 7.98 15.59 3.78
C SER A 153 7.47 14.86 5.01
N ALA A 154 6.49 13.98 4.82
CA ALA A 154 6.02 13.07 5.85
C ALA A 154 5.57 11.76 5.20
N ASN A 155 5.58 10.69 5.99
CA ASN A 155 4.99 9.40 5.62
C ASN A 155 4.06 8.93 6.74
N VAL A 156 3.09 8.09 6.38
CA VAL A 156 2.23 7.41 7.35
C VAL A 156 2.20 5.92 7.04
N SER A 157 2.31 5.14 8.10
CA SER A 157 2.27 3.68 8.10
C SER A 157 1.10 3.19 8.95
N TYR A 158 0.50 2.09 8.53
CA TYR A 158 -0.60 1.43 9.20
C TYR A 158 -0.25 -0.02 9.45
N ILE A 159 -0.61 -0.51 10.63
CA ILE A 159 -0.57 -1.93 10.97
C ILE A 159 -2.00 -2.44 10.92
N LEU A 160 -2.24 -3.42 10.06
CA LEU A 160 -3.53 -4.06 9.89
C LEU A 160 -3.42 -5.52 10.33
N GLN A 161 -4.47 -6.00 11.00
CA GLN A 161 -4.61 -7.38 11.44
C GLN A 161 -5.73 -8.03 10.65
N ARG A 162 -5.48 -9.20 10.06
CA ARG A 162 -6.52 -9.98 9.37
C ARG A 162 -7.52 -10.51 10.40
N ASN A 163 -8.81 -10.37 10.09
CA ASN A 163 -9.90 -10.96 10.86
C ASN A 163 -10.04 -12.44 10.44
N GLU A 164 -10.15 -13.35 11.41
CA GLU A 164 -10.38 -14.79 11.17
C GLU A 164 -11.84 -15.12 10.85
#